data_AF-A0A399EEL4-F1
#
_entry.id   AF-A0A399EEL4-F1
#
_cell.length_a   1.000
_cell.length_b   1.000
_cell.length_c   1.000
_cell.angle_alpha   90.00
_cell.angle_beta   90.00
_cell.angle_gamma   90.00
#
_symmetry.space_group_name_H-M   'P 1'
#
loop_
_entity.id
_entity.type
_entity.pdbx_description
1 polymer ?
#
loop_
_entity_poly.entity_id
_entity_poly.type
_entity_poly.pdbx_seq_one_letter_code
_entity_poly.pdbx_strand_id
1 'polypeptide(L)'
;MRLDYELAATVLAEATLEDDRTVCERHGITPRTLRNYRYRLQSDPELSLLFRERLRTLEREWANELAPAIRQAVRFLQRAAQVADPRDPRAIEAVAEALRVLSEVSMTREVLQTRLEGPPPRAN
;
A
#
# COMPACT_ATOMS: atom_id res chain seq x y z
N MET A 1 -10.02 -3.18 31.80
CA MET A 1 -8.85 -2.81 30.99
C MET A 1 -9.26 -1.65 30.10
N ARG A 2 -8.64 -0.47 30.28
CA ARG A 2 -8.94 0.72 29.47
C ARG A 2 -8.40 0.48 28.06
N LEU A 3 -9.19 0.76 27.03
CA LEU A 3 -8.71 0.67 25.65
C LEU A 3 -7.69 1.79 25.42
N ASP A 4 -6.53 1.43 24.88
CA ASP A 4 -5.59 2.38 24.33
C ASP A 4 -6.05 2.73 22.90
N TYR A 5 -6.61 3.92 22.74
CA TYR A 5 -7.20 4.37 21.47
C TYR A 5 -6.14 4.60 20.39
N GLU A 6 -4.94 5.05 20.77
CA GLU A 6 -3.84 5.30 19.84
C GLU A 6 -3.30 3.98 19.29
N LEU A 7 -3.08 3.00 20.17
CA LEU A 7 -2.66 1.67 19.77
C LEU A 7 -3.74 1.00 18.91
N ALA A 8 -5.01 1.06 19.33
CA ALA A 8 -6.11 0.44 18.58
C ALA A 8 -6.29 1.06 17.19
N ALA A 9 -6.22 2.39 17.08
CA ALA A 9 -6.32 3.10 15.80
C ALA A 9 -5.16 2.74 14.87
N THR A 10 -3.93 2.69 15.39
CA THR A 10 -2.73 2.31 14.64
C THR A 10 -2.83 0.88 14.12
N VAL A 11 -3.13 -0.07 15.00
CA VAL A 11 -3.31 -1.49 14.65
C VAL A 11 -4.39 -1.68 13.59
N LEU A 12 -5.54 -1.00 13.72
CA LEU A 12 -6.63 -1.10 12.76
C LEU A 12 -6.24 -0.53 11.39
N ALA A 13 -5.50 0.57 11.37
CA ALA A 13 -5.01 1.19 10.14
C ALA A 13 -3.98 0.29 9.44
N GLU A 14 -3.00 -0.26 10.16
CA GLU A 14 -2.03 -1.21 9.61
C GLU A 14 -2.72 -2.48 9.08
N ALA A 15 -3.67 -3.05 9.82
CA ALA A 15 -4.43 -4.23 9.39
C ALA A 15 -5.40 -3.98 8.21
N THR A 16 -5.46 -2.75 7.69
CA THR A 16 -6.15 -2.43 6.43
C THR A 16 -5.21 -2.55 5.24
N LEU A 17 -3.91 -2.35 5.44
CA LEU A 17 -2.88 -2.34 4.40
C LEU A 17 -2.05 -3.63 4.37
N GLU A 18 -1.98 -4.34 5.50
CA GLU A 18 -1.23 -5.57 5.70
C GLU A 18 -2.12 -6.70 6.21
N ASP A 19 -1.58 -7.93 6.24
CA ASP A 19 -2.31 -9.07 6.76
C ASP A 19 -2.44 -9.04 8.30
N ASP A 20 -3.58 -9.48 8.80
CA ASP A 20 -3.93 -9.51 10.23
C ASP A 20 -2.89 -10.21 11.10
N ARG A 21 -2.27 -11.28 10.59
CA ARG A 21 -1.35 -12.11 11.37
C ARG A 21 -0.06 -11.34 11.62
N THR A 22 0.54 -10.75 10.59
CA THR A 22 1.73 -9.92 10.70
C THR A 22 1.51 -8.75 11.65
N VAL A 23 0.38 -8.06 11.55
CA VAL A 23 0.05 -6.93 12.43
C VAL A 23 -0.14 -7.39 13.88
N CYS A 24 -0.84 -8.51 14.10
CA CYS A 24 -1.01 -9.06 15.45
C CYS A 24 0.33 -9.44 16.10
N GLU A 25 1.21 -10.11 15.35
CA GLU A 25 2.55 -10.49 15.82
C GLU A 25 3.40 -9.25 16.16
N ARG A 26 3.39 -8.23 15.28
CA ARG A 26 4.14 -6.97 15.46
C ARG A 26 3.76 -6.21 16.74
N HIS A 27 2.46 -6.11 17.01
CA HIS A 27 1.95 -5.35 18.15
C HIS A 27 1.73 -6.20 19.41
N GLY A 28 2.08 -7.48 19.37
CA GLY A 28 1.92 -8.40 20.50
C GLY A 28 0.46 -8.61 20.92
N ILE A 29 -0.48 -8.51 19.97
CA ILE A 29 -1.91 -8.69 20.23
C ILE A 29 -2.43 -10.00 19.63
N THR A 30 -3.58 -10.46 20.12
CA THR A 30 -4.23 -11.64 19.55
C THR A 30 -5.17 -11.28 18.40
N PRO A 31 -5.46 -12.20 17.46
CA PRO A 31 -6.50 -12.00 16.46
C PRO A 31 -7.88 -11.68 17.06
N ARG A 32 -8.16 -12.22 18.27
CA ARG A 32 -9.37 -11.88 19.03
C ARG A 32 -9.40 -10.42 19.44
N THR A 33 -8.27 -9.87 19.90
CA THR A 33 -8.14 -8.45 20.25
C THR A 33 -8.39 -7.57 19.02
N LEU A 34 -7.79 -7.90 17.87
CA LEU A 34 -8.00 -7.17 16.62
C LEU A 34 -9.48 -7.18 16.20
N ARG A 35 -10.16 -8.33 16.28
CA ARG A 35 -11.61 -8.41 16.02
C ARG A 35 -12.44 -7.53 16.96
N ASN A 36 -12.08 -7.47 18.24
CA ASN A 36 -12.76 -6.60 19.19
C ASN A 36 -12.56 -5.12 18.85
N TYR A 37 -11.35 -4.72 18.41
CA TYR A 37 -11.10 -3.37 17.94
C TYR A 37 -11.97 -3.02 16.74
N ARG A 38 -12.09 -3.94 15.76
CA ARG A 38 -12.96 -3.75 14.58
C ARG A 38 -14.44 -3.60 14.96
N TYR A 39 -14.91 -4.40 15.92
CA TYR A 39 -16.28 -4.29 16.41
C TYR A 39 -16.51 -2.91 17.05
N ARG A 40 -15.58 -2.45 17.90
CA ARG A 40 -15.68 -1.14 18.54
C ARG A 40 -15.60 0.02 17.55
N LEU A 41 -14.80 -0.10 16.51
CA LEU A 41 -14.66 0.91 15.46
C LEU A 41 -16.03 1.28 14.86
N GLN A 42 -16.96 0.33 14.76
CA GLN A 42 -18.30 0.58 14.18
C GLN A 42 -19.17 1.51 15.02
N SER A 43 -18.95 1.57 16.33
CA SER A 43 -19.82 2.29 17.27
C SER A 43 -19.13 3.42 18.03
N ASP A 44 -17.80 3.51 17.96
CA ASP A 44 -16.98 4.45 18.73
C ASP A 44 -16.48 5.60 17.83
N PRO A 45 -17.05 6.82 17.95
CA PRO A 45 -16.72 7.93 17.07
C PRO A 45 -15.28 8.44 17.25
N GLU A 46 -14.74 8.38 18.46
CA GLU A 46 -13.38 8.83 18.77
C GLU A 46 -12.35 7.89 18.13
N LEU A 47 -12.54 6.58 18.29
CA LEU A 47 -11.70 5.58 17.64
C LEU A 47 -11.79 5.67 16.11
N SER A 48 -12.98 5.93 15.58
CA SER A 48 -13.20 6.12 14.13
C SER A 48 -12.49 7.34 13.56
N LEU A 49 -12.35 8.41 14.34
CA LEU A 49 -11.63 9.60 13.92
C LEU A 49 -10.12 9.33 13.87
N LEU A 50 -9.57 8.78 14.95
CA LEU A 50 -8.14 8.42 15.03
C LEU A 50 -7.75 7.38 13.97
N PHE A 51 -8.57 6.36 13.76
CA PHE A 51 -8.34 5.35 12.72
C PHE A 51 -8.20 5.99 11.33
N ARG A 52 -9.11 6.90 10.96
CA ARG A 52 -9.07 7.56 9.65
C ARG A 52 -7.84 8.45 9.50
N GLU A 53 -7.42 9.12 10.56
CA GLU A 53 -6.19 9.94 10.55
C GLU A 53 -4.95 9.07 10.37
N ARG A 54 -4.86 7.96 11.12
CA ARG A 54 -3.75 7.00 11.01
C ARG A 54 -3.70 6.36 9.62
N LEU A 55 -4.84 5.93 9.09
CA LEU A 55 -4.93 5.33 7.76
C LEU A 55 -4.46 6.29 6.67
N ARG A 56 -4.91 7.55 6.67
CA ARG A 56 -4.45 8.55 5.68
C ARG A 56 -2.96 8.84 5.77
N THR A 57 -2.38 8.77 6.97
CA THR A 57 -0.93 8.96 7.14
C THR A 57 -0.17 7.80 6.54
N LEU A 58 -0.55 6.57 6.87
CA LEU A 58 0.05 5.35 6.29
C LEU A 58 -0.12 5.29 4.77
N GLU A 59 -1.30 5.64 4.22
CA GLU A 59 -1.53 5.69 2.78
C GLU A 59 -0.60 6.69 2.07
N ARG A 60 -0.33 7.85 2.69
CA ARG A 60 0.60 8.85 2.15
C ARG A 60 2.04 8.39 2.22
N GLU A 61 2.46 7.81 3.35
CA GLU A 61 3.80 7.24 3.52
C GLU A 61 4.03 6.11 2.51
N TRP A 62 3.07 5.21 2.38
CA TRP A 62 3.11 4.13 1.41
C TRP A 62 3.17 4.63 -0.03
N ALA A 63 2.39 5.64 -0.39
CA ALA A 63 2.48 6.28 -1.71
C ALA A 63 3.86 6.89 -1.96
N ASN A 64 4.49 7.47 -0.92
CA ASN A 64 5.83 8.05 -1.00
C ASN A 64 6.93 6.98 -1.16
N GLU A 65 6.73 5.77 -0.63
CA GLU A 65 7.69 4.65 -0.74
C GLU A 65 7.52 3.83 -2.03
N LEU A 66 6.28 3.70 -2.51
CA LEU A 66 5.95 2.91 -3.70
C LEU A 66 6.61 3.48 -4.96
N ALA A 67 6.58 4.81 -5.16
CA ALA A 67 7.15 5.44 -6.35
C ALA A 67 8.69 5.27 -6.45
N PRO A 68 9.49 5.46 -5.39
CA PRO A 68 10.90 5.05 -5.35
C PRO A 68 11.13 3.56 -5.65
N ALA A 69 10.36 2.65 -5.04
CA ALA A 69 10.52 1.21 -5.23
C ALA A 69 10.26 0.79 -6.69
N ILE A 70 9.18 1.30 -7.30
CA ILE A 70 8.90 1.09 -8.73
C ILE A 70 10.05 1.61 -9.59
N ARG A 71 10.57 2.81 -9.33
CA ARG A 71 11.72 3.36 -10.07
C ARG A 71 12.95 2.47 -9.96
N GLN A 72 13.21 1.90 -8.78
CA GLN A 72 14.33 0.98 -8.58
C GLN A 72 14.14 -0.33 -9.35
N ALA A 73 12.92 -0.90 -9.33
CA ALA A 73 12.58 -2.09 -10.11
C ALA A 73 12.74 -1.86 -11.63
N VAL A 74 12.24 -0.73 -12.14
CA VAL A 74 12.43 -0.33 -13.55
C VAL A 74 13.91 -0.26 -13.93
N ARG A 75 14.74 0.39 -13.09
CA ARG A 75 16.19 0.48 -13.34
C ARG A 75 16.89 -0.88 -13.31
N PHE A 76 16.42 -1.80 -12.46
CA PHE A 76 16.93 -3.16 -12.44
C PHE A 76 16.59 -3.89 -13.74
N LEU A 77 15.32 -3.85 -14.17
CA LEU A 77 14.85 -4.46 -15.41
C LEU A 77 15.55 -3.90 -16.64
N GLN A 78 15.77 -2.58 -16.71
CA GLN A 78 16.55 -1.96 -17.79
C GLN A 78 17.98 -2.50 -17.88
N ARG A 79 18.67 -2.63 -16.74
CA ARG A 79 20.03 -3.18 -16.70
C ARG A 79 20.05 -4.65 -17.09
N ALA A 80 19.08 -5.43 -16.63
CA ALA A 80 18.95 -6.84 -16.98
C ALA A 80 18.71 -7.02 -18.50
N ALA A 81 17.83 -6.20 -19.09
CA ALA A 81 17.54 -6.24 -20.53
C ALA A 81 18.76 -5.86 -21.40
N GLN A 82 19.65 -5.00 -20.92
CA GLN A 82 20.87 -4.61 -21.66
C GLN A 82 21.92 -5.71 -21.76
N VAL A 83 21.95 -6.64 -20.80
CA VAL A 83 22.90 -7.76 -20.76
C VAL A 83 22.27 -9.09 -21.17
N ALA A 84 20.96 -9.11 -21.43
CA ALA A 84 20.24 -10.27 -21.90
C ALA A 84 20.67 -10.68 -23.30
N ASP A 85 20.75 -11.98 -23.57
CA ASP A 85 21.04 -12.49 -24.91
C ASP A 85 19.81 -12.28 -25.81
N PRO A 86 19.89 -11.44 -26.85
CA PRO A 86 18.76 -11.19 -27.77
C PRO A 86 18.42 -12.41 -28.65
N ARG A 87 19.20 -13.49 -28.57
CA ARG A 87 18.94 -14.75 -29.29
C ARG A 87 18.29 -15.82 -28.42
N ASP A 88 18.24 -15.62 -27.10
CA ASP A 88 17.55 -16.53 -26.19
C ASP A 88 16.05 -16.19 -26.14
N PRO A 89 15.16 -17.07 -26.64
CA PRO A 89 13.72 -16.84 -26.59
C PRO A 89 13.18 -16.61 -25.18
N ARG A 90 13.79 -17.22 -24.15
CA ARG A 90 13.37 -17.04 -22.75
C ARG A 90 13.72 -15.65 -22.24
N ALA A 91 14.86 -15.12 -22.66
CA ALA A 91 15.27 -13.76 -22.32
C ALA A 91 14.34 -12.72 -22.96
N ILE A 92 13.95 -12.94 -24.23
CA ILE A 92 12.96 -12.10 -24.92
C ILE A 92 11.61 -12.13 -24.19
N GLU A 93 11.12 -13.32 -23.84
CA GLU A 93 9.85 -13.50 -23.12
C GLU A 93 9.87 -12.81 -21.76
N ALA A 94 10.95 -12.98 -20.98
CA ALA A 94 11.09 -12.34 -19.67
C ALA A 94 11.11 -10.80 -19.78
N VAL A 95 11.75 -10.23 -20.80
CA VAL A 95 11.74 -8.78 -21.05
C VAL A 95 10.35 -8.30 -21.46
N ALA A 96 9.64 -9.04 -22.32
CA ALA A 96 8.28 -8.70 -22.72
C ALA A 96 7.30 -8.74 -21.55
N GLU A 97 7.42 -9.74 -20.67
CA GLU A 97 6.63 -9.84 -19.44
C GLU A 97 6.89 -8.66 -18.50
N ALA A 98 8.16 -8.34 -18.29
CA ALA A 98 8.56 -7.19 -17.49
C ALA A 98 7.96 -5.88 -18.03
N LEU A 99 7.96 -5.67 -19.35
CA LEU A 99 7.32 -4.49 -19.96
C LEU A 99 5.81 -4.45 -19.74
N ARG A 100 5.12 -5.60 -19.77
CA ARG A 100 3.68 -5.68 -19.48
C ARG A 100 3.38 -5.25 -18.05
N VAL A 101 4.09 -5.84 -17.08
CA VAL A 101 3.94 -5.51 -15.66
C VAL A 101 4.20 -4.03 -15.42
N LEU A 102 5.22 -3.45 -16.05
CA LEU A 102 5.51 -2.02 -15.93
C LEU A 102 4.39 -1.13 -16.50
N SER A 103 3.73 -1.55 -17.58
CA SER A 103 2.57 -0.85 -18.12
C SER A 103 1.39 -0.84 -17.14
N GLU A 104 1.10 -1.99 -16.52
CA GLU A 104 0.03 -2.11 -15.50
C GLU A 104 0.31 -1.26 -14.27
N VAL A 105 1.56 -1.21 -13.83
CA VAL A 105 2.02 -0.36 -12.73
C VAL A 105 1.86 1.13 -13.08
N SER A 106 2.17 1.54 -14.30
CA SER A 106 1.98 2.93 -14.76
C SER A 106 0.51 3.35 -14.72
N MET A 107 -0.40 2.49 -15.21
CA MET A 107 -1.83 2.75 -15.19
C MET A 107 -2.37 2.86 -13.75
N THR A 108 -1.90 1.98 -12.87
CA THR A 108 -2.29 2.01 -11.44
C THR A 108 -1.81 3.29 -10.76
N ARG A 109 -0.60 3.75 -11.09
CA ARG A 109 -0.05 5.01 -10.59
C ARG A 109 -0.89 6.22 -10.99
N GLU A 110 -1.33 6.29 -12.25
CA GLU A 110 -2.18 7.39 -12.74
C GLU A 110 -3.51 7.45 -11.99
N VAL A 111 -4.13 6.29 -11.74
CA VAL A 111 -5.37 6.20 -10.96
C VAL A 111 -5.17 6.64 -9.52
N LEU A 112 -4.08 6.22 -8.87
CA LEU A 112 -3.75 6.62 -7.50
C LEU A 112 -3.45 8.12 -7.39
N GLN A 113 -2.69 8.67 -8.34
CA GLN A 113 -2.38 10.10 -8.37
C GLN A 113 -3.65 10.95 -8.54
N THR A 114 -4.56 10.54 -9.43
CA THR A 114 -5.87 11.20 -9.61
C THR A 114 -6.73 11.19 -8.33
N ARG A 115 -6.65 10.10 -7.54
CA ARG A 115 -7.37 10.02 -6.25
C ARG A 115 -6.76 10.91 -5.17
N LEU A 116 -5.44 11.03 -5.15
CA LEU A 116 -4.70 11.83 -4.17
C LEU A 116 -4.79 13.34 -4.43
N GLU A 117 -4.79 13.76 -5.70
CA GLU A 117 -4.89 15.18 -6.09
C GLU A 117 -6.34 15.72 -5.99
N GLY A 118 -7.34 14.83 -5.91
CA GLY A 118 -8.75 15.20 -5.93
C GLY A 118 -9.24 15.65 -7.32
N PRO A 119 -10.56 15.73 -7.56
CA PRO A 119 -11.06 16.22 -8.84
C PRO A 119 -10.59 17.67 -9.07
N PRO A 120 -10.20 18.04 -10.31
CA PRO A 120 -9.76 19.39 -10.61
C PRO A 120 -10.85 20.40 -10.20
N PRO A 121 -10.47 21.59 -9.70
CA PRO A 121 -11.44 22.61 -9.33
C PRO A 121 -12.32 22.90 -10.55
N ARG A 122 -13.64 22.82 -10.35
CA ARG A 122 -14.60 23.22 -11.38
C ARG A 122 -14.35 24.69 -11.68
N ALA A 123 -13.89 24.99 -12.89
CA ALA A 123 -13.82 26.35 -13.38
C ALA A 123 -15.25 26.91 -13.41
N ASN A 124 -15.49 27.96 -12.61
CA ASN A 124 -16.66 28.82 -12.73
C ASN A 124 -16.40 29.89 -13.78
#